data_AF-A0A0J1IBY7-F1
#
_entry.id   AF-A0A0J1IBY7-F1
#
_cell.length_a   1.000
_cell.length_b   1.000
_cell.length_c   1.000
_cell.angle_alpha   90.00
_cell.angle_beta   90.00
_cell.angle_gamma   90.00
#
_symmetry.space_group_name_H-M   'P 1'
#
loop_
_entity.id
_entity.type
_entity.pdbx_description
1 polymer ?
#
loop_
_entity_poly.entity_id
_entity_poly.type
_entity_poly.pdbx_seq_one_letter_code
_entity_poly.pdbx_strand_id
1 'polypeptide(L)'
;MKPTPLLGNIRWEEICSPMDSIIFIGDAQAKKRWAQTFAMSKTIHSLYVPVSIYNNIKGSDWSLGYDTAINSITQMVLKVKDTIHSLKYEKPRLFGIAINGYPSNHMLQDISMAVDGHFLANTFELEEVELLCNKIDNSFNSLQTSSVLVYSHLNKASVEKKLIRSLNVDWKYTEIDEALCMGTNPTTIDRILANEIAEIILLWIKNDNPTGEIAVKKEGVLYLNKKYEGMIV
;
A
#
# COMPACT_ATOMS: atom_id res chain seq x y z
N MET A 1 -15.71 15.12 -11.57
CA MET A 1 -15.87 14.34 -12.82
C MET A 1 -15.12 13.03 -12.63
N LYS A 2 -15.79 11.87 -12.69
CA LYS A 2 -15.03 10.61 -12.87
C LYS A 2 -14.35 10.72 -14.24
N PRO A 3 -13.05 10.43 -14.38
CA PRO A 3 -12.43 10.43 -15.70
C PRO A 3 -13.19 9.45 -16.58
N THR A 4 -13.75 9.96 -17.68
CA THR A 4 -14.38 9.12 -18.70
C THR A 4 -13.33 8.10 -19.14
N PRO A 5 -13.63 6.79 -19.18
CA PRO A 5 -12.70 5.83 -19.74
C PRO A 5 -12.45 6.26 -21.17
N LEU A 6 -11.20 6.58 -21.50
CA LEU A 6 -10.80 6.91 -22.85
C LEU A 6 -11.01 5.63 -23.70
N LEU A 7 -12.16 5.55 -24.35
CA LEU A 7 -12.57 4.48 -25.25
C LEU A 7 -11.78 4.60 -26.56
N GLY A 8 -10.54 4.11 -26.55
CA GLY A 8 -9.68 4.04 -27.72
C GLY A 8 -8.32 3.48 -27.38
N ASN A 9 -7.65 2.89 -28.37
CA ASN A 9 -6.25 2.49 -28.25
C ASN A 9 -5.40 3.78 -28.27
N ILE A 10 -5.22 4.41 -27.10
CA ILE A 10 -4.53 5.70 -26.99
C ILE A 10 -3.07 5.49 -27.34
N ARG A 11 -2.61 6.17 -28.40
CA ARG A 11 -1.21 6.21 -28.78
C ARG A 11 -0.49 7.26 -27.94
N TRP A 12 -0.22 6.89 -26.69
CA TRP A 12 0.45 7.75 -25.71
C TRP A 12 1.77 8.33 -26.23
N GLU A 13 2.56 7.55 -26.99
CA GLU A 13 3.79 8.04 -27.62
C GLU A 13 3.55 9.20 -28.59
N GLU A 14 2.47 9.19 -29.38
CA GLU A 14 2.16 10.27 -30.33
C GLU A 14 1.75 11.56 -29.61
N ILE A 15 0.92 11.43 -28.57
CA ILE A 15 0.47 12.57 -27.74
C ILE A 15 1.68 13.23 -27.05
N CYS A 16 2.61 12.41 -26.62
CA CYS A 16 3.77 12.81 -25.84
C CYS A 16 5.00 13.17 -26.69
N SER A 17 4.98 12.92 -27.99
CA SER A 17 6.07 13.21 -28.94
C SER A 17 6.60 14.65 -28.88
N PRO A 18 5.77 15.70 -28.66
CA PRO A 18 6.27 17.08 -28.56
C PRO A 18 7.00 17.41 -27.25
N MET A 19 7.03 16.51 -26.27
CA MET A 19 7.59 16.77 -24.95
C MET A 19 9.05 16.34 -24.88
N ASP A 20 9.91 17.20 -24.32
CA ASP A 20 11.33 16.88 -24.11
C ASP A 20 11.53 15.79 -23.05
N SER A 21 10.65 15.75 -22.04
CA SER A 21 10.72 14.82 -20.93
C SER A 21 9.37 14.60 -20.27
N ILE A 22 9.15 13.41 -19.71
CA ILE A 22 7.87 13.01 -19.13
C ILE A 22 8.07 12.41 -17.75
N ILE A 23 7.35 12.96 -16.76
CA ILE A 23 7.26 12.39 -15.43
C ILE A 23 5.97 11.58 -15.35
N PHE A 24 6.09 10.27 -15.12
CA PHE A 24 4.96 9.36 -15.03
C PHE A 24 4.73 8.94 -13.58
N ILE A 25 3.69 9.51 -12.95
CA ILE A 25 3.41 9.36 -11.52
C ILE A 25 2.27 8.37 -11.30
N GLY A 26 2.46 7.39 -10.42
CA GLY A 26 1.35 6.54 -9.99
C GLY A 26 1.75 5.21 -9.35
N ASP A 27 0.77 4.32 -9.25
CA ASP A 27 0.86 3.04 -8.55
C ASP A 27 1.49 1.92 -9.39
N ALA A 28 1.37 0.67 -8.92
CA ALA A 28 1.86 -0.50 -9.64
C ALA A 28 1.20 -0.69 -11.03
N GLN A 29 -0.07 -0.30 -11.21
CA GLN A 29 -0.71 -0.35 -12.53
C GLN A 29 -0.13 0.72 -13.46
N ALA A 30 0.09 1.92 -12.92
CA ALA A 30 0.76 3.02 -13.62
C ALA A 30 2.17 2.60 -14.06
N LYS A 31 2.96 1.96 -13.17
CA LYS A 31 4.29 1.40 -13.48
C LYS A 31 4.24 0.42 -14.65
N LYS A 32 3.26 -0.48 -14.66
CA LYS A 32 3.10 -1.47 -15.74
C LYS A 32 2.80 -0.80 -17.08
N ARG A 33 1.92 0.20 -17.10
CA ARG A 33 1.60 0.97 -18.32
C ARG A 33 2.81 1.74 -18.82
N TRP A 34 3.50 2.46 -17.93
CA TRP A 34 4.74 3.16 -18.26
C TRP A 34 5.79 2.21 -18.84
N ALA A 35 5.97 1.04 -18.25
CA ALA A 35 6.93 0.05 -18.74
C ALA A 35 6.59 -0.48 -20.15
N GLN A 36 5.30 -0.58 -20.48
CA GLN A 36 4.82 -1.04 -21.79
C GLN A 36 4.88 0.04 -22.86
N THR A 37 4.78 1.32 -22.47
CA THR A 37 4.64 2.44 -23.40
C THR A 37 5.92 3.26 -23.55
N PHE A 38 6.57 3.62 -22.45
CA PHE A 38 7.63 4.63 -22.47
C PHE A 38 9.00 4.09 -22.11
N ALA A 39 9.09 3.02 -21.30
CA ALA A 39 10.37 2.51 -20.81
C ALA A 39 11.33 2.04 -21.93
N MET A 40 10.80 1.68 -23.10
CA MET A 40 11.57 1.28 -24.27
C MET A 40 11.64 2.34 -25.37
N SER A 41 11.02 3.51 -25.16
CA SER A 41 11.06 4.60 -26.14
C SER A 41 12.49 5.11 -26.31
N LYS A 42 12.89 5.30 -27.57
CA LYS A 42 14.20 5.88 -27.92
C LYS A 42 14.15 7.39 -28.10
N THR A 43 12.96 7.95 -28.24
CA THR A 43 12.74 9.36 -28.56
C THR A 43 12.28 10.17 -27.35
N ILE A 44 11.67 9.52 -26.37
CA ILE A 44 11.07 10.18 -25.20
C ILE A 44 11.83 9.76 -23.95
N HIS A 45 12.42 10.72 -23.25
CA HIS A 45 12.95 10.53 -21.90
C HIS A 45 11.79 10.52 -20.90
N SER A 46 11.68 9.46 -20.11
CA SER A 46 10.60 9.33 -19.12
C SER A 46 11.08 8.81 -17.78
N LEU A 47 10.56 9.40 -16.71
CA LEU A 47 10.87 9.04 -15.33
C LEU A 47 9.61 8.56 -14.63
N TYR A 48 9.59 7.31 -14.19
CA TYR A 48 8.51 6.79 -13.34
C TYR A 48 8.71 7.21 -11.88
N VAL A 49 7.64 7.69 -11.24
CA VAL A 49 7.63 8.12 -9.83
C VAL A 49 6.62 7.28 -9.03
N PRO A 50 7.06 6.56 -8.00
CA PRO A 50 6.22 5.63 -7.26
C PRO A 50 5.27 6.34 -6.27
N VAL A 51 3.97 6.30 -6.56
CA VAL A 51 2.93 6.85 -5.68
C VAL A 51 1.85 5.79 -5.46
N SER A 52 1.71 5.33 -4.23
CA SER A 52 0.72 4.32 -3.87
C SER A 52 0.45 4.37 -2.37
N ILE A 53 -0.82 4.26 -2.00
CA ILE A 53 -1.22 4.09 -0.60
C ILE A 53 -1.03 2.66 -0.10
N TYR A 54 -0.82 1.70 -1.02
CA TYR A 54 -0.78 0.27 -0.72
C TYR A 54 0.64 -0.28 -0.52
N ASN A 55 1.66 0.54 -0.78
CA ASN A 55 3.07 0.16 -0.79
C ASN A 55 3.35 -1.13 -1.59
N ASN A 56 2.74 -1.23 -2.76
CA ASN A 56 2.75 -2.44 -3.60
C ASN A 56 3.59 -2.28 -4.87
N ILE A 57 4.53 -1.32 -4.88
CA ILE A 57 5.35 -1.01 -6.04
C ILE A 57 6.66 -1.80 -5.95
N LYS A 58 6.83 -2.77 -6.86
CA LYS A 58 8.04 -3.58 -6.93
C LYS A 58 9.28 -2.70 -7.15
N GLY A 59 10.32 -2.93 -6.35
CA GLY A 59 11.59 -2.20 -6.43
C GLY A 59 11.72 -1.06 -5.42
N SER A 60 10.61 -0.61 -4.83
CA SER A 60 10.61 0.33 -3.71
C SER A 60 10.21 -0.39 -2.42
N ASP A 61 10.79 0.06 -1.31
CA ASP A 61 10.43 -0.39 0.03
C ASP A 61 9.26 0.46 0.60
N TRP A 62 9.11 1.69 0.08
CA TRP A 62 8.06 2.65 0.41
C TRP A 62 7.47 3.27 -0.86
N SER A 63 6.32 3.91 -0.74
CA SER A 63 5.75 4.73 -1.82
C SER A 63 5.14 6.00 -1.25
N LEU A 64 5.15 7.07 -2.04
CA LEU A 64 4.55 8.32 -1.60
C LEU A 64 3.05 8.14 -1.36
N GLY A 65 2.58 8.58 -0.19
CA GLY A 65 1.21 8.44 0.30
C GLY A 65 0.98 7.23 1.20
N TYR A 66 1.98 6.35 1.35
CA TYR A 66 1.86 5.15 2.19
C TYR A 66 1.75 5.50 3.67
N ASP A 67 2.62 6.38 4.18
CA ASP A 67 2.65 6.73 5.60
C ASP A 67 1.34 7.42 6.02
N THR A 68 0.82 8.31 5.18
CA THR A 68 -0.47 8.98 5.39
C THR A 68 -1.62 7.96 5.43
N ALA A 69 -1.60 6.96 4.55
CA ALA A 69 -2.62 5.93 4.49
C ALA A 69 -2.62 5.05 5.75
N ILE A 70 -1.47 4.51 6.14
CA ILE A 70 -1.40 3.64 7.34
C ILE A 70 -1.73 4.40 8.62
N ASN A 71 -1.37 5.68 8.73
CA ASN A 71 -1.79 6.52 9.87
C ASN A 71 -3.30 6.71 9.90
N SER A 72 -3.93 7.00 8.77
CA SER A 72 -5.38 7.16 8.67
C SER A 72 -6.11 5.88 9.08
N ILE A 73 -5.66 4.73 8.58
CA ILE A 73 -6.24 3.42 8.93
C ILE A 73 -6.04 3.13 10.41
N THR A 74 -4.83 3.30 10.92
CA THR A 74 -4.50 3.07 12.34
C THR A 74 -5.42 3.88 13.25
N GLN A 75 -5.62 5.17 12.96
CA GLN A 75 -6.55 6.02 13.72
C GLN A 75 -7.99 5.52 13.68
N MET A 76 -8.47 5.02 12.53
CA MET A 76 -9.80 4.42 12.42
C MET A 76 -9.90 3.14 13.27
N VAL A 77 -8.89 2.28 13.23
CA VAL A 77 -8.85 1.03 13.98
C VAL A 77 -8.82 1.28 15.49
N LEU A 78 -8.01 2.23 15.95
CA LEU A 78 -7.94 2.60 17.37
C LEU A 78 -9.28 3.11 17.90
N LYS A 79 -10.00 3.94 17.12
CA LYS A 79 -11.36 4.37 17.47
C LYS A 79 -12.32 3.19 17.62
N VAL A 80 -12.20 2.16 16.77
CA VAL A 80 -13.00 0.95 16.93
C VAL A 80 -12.62 0.21 18.21
N LYS A 81 -11.31 0.04 18.48
CA LYS A 81 -10.79 -0.65 19.67
C LYS A 81 -11.32 -0.02 20.98
N ASP A 82 -11.35 1.31 21.06
CA ASP A 82 -11.85 2.05 22.23
C ASP A 82 -13.32 1.72 22.57
N THR A 83 -14.16 1.47 21.56
CA THR A 83 -15.58 1.14 21.78
C THR A 83 -15.79 -0.28 22.32
N ILE A 84 -14.82 -1.18 22.15
CA ILE A 84 -14.98 -2.60 22.46
C ILE A 84 -14.72 -2.88 23.95
N HIS A 85 -13.83 -2.12 24.61
CA HIS A 85 -13.51 -2.30 26.03
C HIS A 85 -14.68 -1.96 26.99
N SER A 86 -15.74 -1.30 26.49
CA SER A 86 -16.82 -0.79 27.35
C SER A 86 -17.92 -1.82 27.68
N LEU A 87 -17.87 -3.04 27.13
CA LEU A 87 -18.99 -3.99 27.20
C LEU A 87 -18.49 -5.40 27.54
N LYS A 88 -19.06 -6.04 28.57
CA LYS A 88 -18.80 -7.45 28.90
C LYS A 88 -19.55 -8.35 27.92
N TYR A 89 -18.83 -9.21 27.21
CA TYR A 89 -19.39 -10.18 26.27
C TYR A 89 -19.18 -11.60 26.76
N GLU A 90 -20.04 -12.51 26.32
CA GLU A 90 -19.91 -13.95 26.58
C GLU A 90 -18.72 -14.58 25.84
N LYS A 91 -18.25 -13.94 24.76
CA LYS A 91 -17.12 -14.38 23.94
C LYS A 91 -16.14 -13.24 23.67
N PRO A 92 -14.84 -13.51 23.49
CA PRO A 92 -13.89 -12.52 23.01
C PRO A 92 -14.28 -11.98 21.63
N ARG A 93 -13.93 -10.73 21.37
CA ARG A 93 -14.23 -10.05 20.10
C ARG A 93 -13.04 -10.02 19.17
N LEU A 94 -13.25 -10.45 17.94
CA LEU A 94 -12.27 -10.29 16.87
C LEU A 94 -12.84 -9.33 15.83
N PHE A 95 -12.18 -8.20 15.62
CA PHE A 95 -12.61 -7.20 14.65
C PHE A 95 -11.74 -7.23 13.39
N GLY A 96 -12.35 -7.49 12.24
CA GLY A 96 -11.71 -7.50 10.94
C GLY A 96 -11.57 -6.11 10.32
N ILE A 97 -10.39 -5.82 9.79
CA ILE A 97 -10.10 -4.65 8.97
C ILE A 97 -9.75 -5.15 7.57
N ALA A 98 -10.73 -5.13 6.68
CA ALA A 98 -10.59 -5.58 5.30
C ALA A 98 -10.17 -4.40 4.41
N ILE A 99 -8.91 -4.37 3.99
CA ILE A 99 -8.40 -3.30 3.12
C ILE A 99 -8.76 -3.62 1.66
N ASN A 100 -9.51 -2.74 1.02
CA ASN A 100 -9.85 -2.86 -0.40
C ASN A 100 -8.62 -2.60 -1.29
N GLY A 101 -8.70 -2.97 -2.57
CA GLY A 101 -7.58 -2.81 -3.51
C GLY A 101 -6.50 -3.88 -3.37
N TYR A 102 -5.23 -3.46 -3.41
CA TYR A 102 -4.07 -4.38 -3.49
C TYR A 102 -3.00 -4.02 -2.44
N PRO A 103 -3.33 -4.07 -1.13
CA PRO A 103 -2.36 -3.81 -0.06
C PRO A 103 -1.19 -4.78 -0.16
N SER A 104 0.03 -4.31 0.10
CA SER A 104 1.19 -5.20 0.27
C SER A 104 1.12 -5.96 1.60
N ASN A 105 1.88 -7.06 1.72
CA ASN A 105 2.03 -7.74 3.01
C ASN A 105 2.64 -6.81 4.07
N HIS A 106 3.53 -5.89 3.66
CA HIS A 106 4.12 -4.90 4.57
C HIS A 106 3.05 -3.96 5.13
N MET A 107 2.12 -3.48 4.29
CA MET A 107 0.99 -2.66 4.76
C MET A 107 0.14 -3.38 5.80
N LEU A 108 -0.25 -4.63 5.53
CA LEU A 108 -1.07 -5.41 6.45
C LEU A 108 -0.34 -5.63 7.79
N GLN A 109 0.95 -5.92 7.71
CA GLN A 109 1.81 -6.11 8.87
C GLN A 109 1.99 -4.83 9.68
N ASP A 110 2.38 -3.71 9.06
CA ASP A 110 2.63 -2.43 9.72
C ASP A 110 1.38 -1.93 10.46
N ILE A 111 0.22 -2.00 9.82
CA ILE A 111 -1.06 -1.63 10.46
C ILE A 111 -1.35 -2.55 11.65
N SER A 112 -1.17 -3.87 11.49
CA SER A 112 -1.43 -4.81 12.59
C SER A 112 -0.51 -4.57 13.79
N MET A 113 0.77 -4.26 13.54
CA MET A 113 1.74 -3.94 14.60
C MET A 113 1.38 -2.63 15.30
N ALA A 114 0.96 -1.61 14.55
CA ALA A 114 0.59 -0.31 15.11
C ALA A 114 -0.63 -0.34 16.04
N VAL A 115 -1.48 -1.37 15.94
CA VAL A 115 -2.74 -1.49 16.71
C VAL A 115 -2.75 -2.66 17.71
N ASP A 116 -1.61 -3.32 17.88
CA ASP A 116 -1.46 -4.58 18.63
C ASP A 116 -2.44 -5.67 18.17
N GLY A 117 -2.57 -5.83 16.85
CA GLY A 117 -3.43 -6.80 16.20
C GLY A 117 -2.67 -7.92 15.51
N HIS A 118 -3.38 -8.63 14.65
CA HIS A 118 -2.85 -9.69 13.79
C HIS A 118 -3.11 -9.36 12.33
N PHE A 119 -2.37 -9.98 11.42
CA PHE A 119 -2.64 -9.88 10.00
C PHE A 119 -2.64 -11.25 9.31
N LEU A 120 -3.36 -11.33 8.19
CA LEU A 120 -3.27 -12.45 7.25
C LEU A 120 -2.55 -11.97 5.99
N ALA A 121 -1.45 -12.62 5.63
CA ALA A 121 -0.71 -12.32 4.40
C ALA A 121 -1.61 -12.50 3.15
N ASN A 122 -1.26 -11.85 2.04
CA ASN A 122 -2.00 -11.98 0.79
C ASN A 122 -1.97 -13.41 0.23
N THR A 123 -0.81 -14.05 0.33
CA THR A 123 -0.59 -15.46 -0.01
C THR A 123 -0.20 -16.17 1.27
N PHE A 124 -0.83 -17.31 1.53
CA PHE A 124 -0.66 -18.08 2.75
C PHE A 124 -0.96 -19.56 2.51
N GLU A 125 -0.30 -20.41 3.28
CA GLU A 125 -0.55 -21.84 3.38
C GLU A 125 -1.53 -22.16 4.52
N LEU A 126 -2.06 -23.38 4.54
CA LEU A 126 -3.00 -23.81 5.59
C LEU A 126 -2.38 -23.79 6.99
N GLU A 127 -1.12 -24.22 7.11
CA GLU A 127 -0.38 -24.21 8.39
C GLU A 127 -0.25 -22.80 8.97
N GLU A 128 -0.04 -21.77 8.12
CA GLU A 128 0.04 -20.38 8.57
C GLU A 128 -1.30 -19.88 9.13
N VAL A 129 -2.42 -20.34 8.57
CA VAL A 129 -3.75 -20.02 9.11
C VAL A 129 -3.96 -20.68 10.47
N GLU A 130 -3.54 -21.93 10.65
CA GLU A 130 -3.63 -22.62 11.95
C GLU A 130 -2.78 -21.94 13.01
N LEU A 131 -1.54 -21.57 12.67
CA LEU A 131 -0.66 -20.79 13.55
C LEU A 131 -1.27 -19.44 13.91
N LEU A 132 -1.93 -18.77 12.96
CA LEU A 132 -2.61 -17.50 13.20
C LEU A 132 -3.83 -17.68 14.13
N CYS A 133 -4.64 -18.73 13.94
CA CYS A 133 -5.74 -19.05 14.86
C CYS A 133 -5.23 -19.23 16.29
N ASN A 134 -4.17 -20.01 16.48
CA ASN A 134 -3.57 -20.22 17.81
C ASN A 134 -3.04 -18.92 18.42
N LYS A 135 -2.42 -18.04 17.62
CA LYS A 135 -1.97 -16.72 18.08
C LYS A 135 -3.13 -15.82 18.51
N ILE A 136 -4.23 -15.82 17.75
CA ILE A 136 -5.42 -15.04 18.08
C ILE A 136 -6.07 -15.57 19.36
N ASP A 137 -6.26 -16.88 19.48
CA ASP A 137 -6.90 -17.48 20.66
C ASP A 137 -6.10 -17.21 21.94
N ASN A 138 -4.77 -17.36 21.87
CA ASN A 138 -3.86 -17.05 22.97
C ASN A 138 -3.75 -15.56 23.30
N SER A 139 -4.20 -14.66 22.42
CA SER A 139 -4.21 -13.22 22.69
C SER A 139 -5.31 -12.82 23.68
N PHE A 140 -6.35 -13.65 23.82
CA PHE A 140 -7.48 -13.35 24.68
C PHE A 140 -7.24 -13.76 26.13
N ASN A 141 -7.54 -12.87 27.05
CA ASN A 141 -7.48 -13.14 28.49
C ASN A 141 -8.43 -12.19 29.26
N SER A 142 -8.38 -12.22 30.59
CA SER A 142 -9.26 -11.39 31.43
C SER A 142 -9.05 -9.88 31.27
N LEU A 143 -7.89 -9.45 30.78
CA LEU A 143 -7.54 -8.04 30.52
C LEU A 143 -7.72 -7.67 29.03
N GLN A 144 -7.52 -8.63 28.13
CA GLN A 144 -7.63 -8.45 26.69
C GLN A 144 -8.78 -9.28 26.13
N THR A 145 -9.98 -8.68 26.12
CA THR A 145 -11.21 -9.34 25.63
C THR A 145 -11.47 -9.08 24.15
N SER A 146 -10.58 -8.37 23.46
CA SER A 146 -10.70 -8.05 22.04
C SER A 146 -9.37 -7.97 21.32
N SER A 147 -9.40 -8.29 20.02
CA SER A 147 -8.25 -8.22 19.13
C SER A 147 -8.70 -7.79 17.73
N VAL A 148 -7.73 -7.44 16.89
CA VAL A 148 -7.94 -6.95 15.51
C VAL A 148 -7.28 -7.91 14.53
N LEU A 149 -7.94 -8.19 13.40
CA LEU A 149 -7.38 -8.91 12.26
C LEU A 149 -7.38 -8.02 11.02
N VAL A 150 -6.20 -7.68 10.51
CA VAL A 150 -6.02 -6.89 9.28
C VAL A 150 -5.79 -7.83 8.11
N TYR A 151 -6.51 -7.65 7.01
CA TYR A 151 -6.38 -8.51 5.83
C TYR A 151 -6.81 -7.79 4.55
N SER A 152 -6.38 -8.30 3.40
CA SER A 152 -6.89 -7.84 2.09
C SER A 152 -8.33 -8.30 1.89
N HIS A 153 -9.22 -7.43 1.40
CA HIS A 153 -10.59 -7.78 1.05
C HIS A 153 -10.68 -9.00 0.11
N LEU A 154 -9.68 -9.19 -0.76
CA LEU A 154 -9.60 -10.34 -1.65
C LEU A 154 -9.58 -11.69 -0.91
N ASN A 155 -9.11 -11.69 0.35
CA ASN A 155 -9.01 -12.88 1.20
C ASN A 155 -10.22 -13.06 2.14
N LYS A 156 -11.25 -12.21 2.06
CA LYS A 156 -12.44 -12.24 2.92
C LYS A 156 -13.10 -13.61 3.02
N ALA A 157 -13.36 -14.24 1.87
CA ALA A 157 -13.99 -15.56 1.84
C ALA A 157 -13.14 -16.63 2.56
N SER A 158 -11.81 -16.53 2.49
CA SER A 158 -10.90 -17.45 3.16
C SER A 158 -10.82 -17.18 4.66
N VAL A 159 -10.80 -15.91 5.08
CA VAL A 159 -10.88 -15.52 6.49
C VAL A 159 -12.13 -16.11 7.13
N GLU A 160 -13.31 -15.86 6.55
CA GLU A 160 -14.58 -16.36 7.11
C GLU A 160 -14.65 -17.89 7.17
N LYS A 161 -14.18 -18.58 6.12
CA LYS A 161 -14.32 -20.05 6.02
C LYS A 161 -13.24 -20.82 6.78
N LYS A 162 -12.00 -20.34 6.81
CA LYS A 162 -10.84 -21.09 7.35
C LYS A 162 -10.41 -20.62 8.73
N LEU A 163 -10.50 -19.31 8.99
CA LEU A 163 -10.01 -18.70 10.22
C LEU A 163 -11.15 -18.53 11.23
N ILE A 164 -12.20 -17.78 10.86
CA ILE A 164 -13.27 -17.43 11.80
C ILE A 164 -14.07 -18.65 12.27
N ARG A 165 -14.33 -19.63 11.39
CA ARG A 165 -14.99 -20.88 11.77
C ARG A 165 -14.20 -21.72 12.78
N SER A 166 -12.89 -21.52 12.87
CA SER A 166 -11.99 -22.25 13.77
C SER A 166 -11.81 -21.54 15.11
N LEU A 167 -12.42 -20.36 15.31
CA LEU A 167 -12.30 -19.55 16.51
C LEU A 167 -13.66 -19.38 17.20
N ASN A 168 -13.67 -19.39 18.53
CA ASN A 168 -14.87 -19.13 19.32
C ASN A 168 -14.99 -17.64 19.69
N VAL A 169 -15.15 -16.78 18.68
CA VAL A 169 -15.17 -15.31 18.82
C VAL A 169 -16.47 -14.69 18.31
N ASP A 170 -16.83 -13.52 18.84
CA ASP A 170 -17.77 -12.61 18.20
C ASP A 170 -17.04 -11.86 17.08
N TRP A 171 -17.35 -12.21 15.83
CA TRP A 171 -16.69 -11.69 14.63
C TRP A 171 -17.52 -10.58 13.97
N LYS A 172 -16.87 -9.45 13.75
CA LYS A 172 -17.36 -8.34 12.91
C LYS A 172 -16.21 -7.79 12.08
N TYR A 173 -16.49 -7.15 10.97
CA TYR A 173 -15.46 -6.49 10.19
C TYR A 173 -15.96 -5.19 9.58
N THR A 174 -15.03 -4.34 9.18
CA THR A 174 -15.26 -3.16 8.35
C THR A 174 -14.35 -3.21 7.13
N GLU A 175 -14.80 -2.60 6.04
CA GLU A 175 -14.02 -2.47 4.82
C GLU A 175 -13.44 -1.05 4.75
N ILE A 176 -12.16 -0.97 4.42
CA ILE A 176 -11.45 0.30 4.28
C ILE A 176 -11.25 0.55 2.79
N ASP A 177 -11.97 1.56 2.29
CA ASP A 177 -11.79 2.08 0.95
C ASP A 177 -10.63 3.07 0.86
N GLU A 178 -10.00 3.12 -0.31
CA GLU A 178 -8.91 4.04 -0.61
C GLU A 178 -9.25 5.51 -0.33
N ALA A 179 -10.52 5.89 -0.53
CA ALA A 179 -11.00 7.25 -0.29
C ALA A 179 -10.90 7.67 1.18
N LEU A 180 -10.92 6.72 2.12
CA LEU A 180 -10.76 6.98 3.55
C LEU A 180 -9.29 7.21 3.94
N CYS A 181 -8.37 6.86 3.04
CA CYS A 181 -6.93 6.98 3.23
C CYS A 181 -6.33 8.16 2.45
N MET A 182 -7.14 8.82 1.60
CA MET A 182 -6.73 9.95 0.78
C MET A 182 -7.20 11.27 1.39
N GLY A 183 -6.35 12.29 1.34
CA GLY A 183 -6.68 13.60 1.87
C GLY A 183 -5.68 14.67 1.45
N THR A 184 -5.99 15.92 1.82
CA THR A 184 -5.17 17.10 1.48
C THR A 184 -4.02 17.35 2.46
N ASN A 185 -3.94 16.57 3.54
CA ASN A 185 -2.96 16.74 4.60
C ASN A 185 -2.08 15.49 4.73
N PRO A 186 -1.03 15.34 3.89
CA PRO A 186 -0.06 14.28 4.07
C PRO A 186 0.65 14.41 5.42
N THR A 187 1.11 13.28 5.95
CA THR A 187 1.95 13.22 7.14
C THR A 187 3.32 13.85 6.89
N THR A 188 4.07 14.09 7.96
CA THR A 188 5.42 14.65 7.88
C THR A 188 6.34 13.80 7.02
N ILE A 189 6.29 12.47 7.17
CA ILE A 189 7.14 11.54 6.39
C ILE A 189 6.82 11.64 4.91
N ASP A 190 5.55 11.62 4.51
CA ASP A 190 5.17 11.77 3.11
C ASP A 190 5.53 13.15 2.54
N ARG A 191 5.49 14.22 3.35
CA ARG A 191 5.95 15.56 2.91
C ARG A 191 7.46 15.61 2.68
N ILE A 192 8.24 15.01 3.56
CA ILE A 192 9.70 14.93 3.40
C ILE A 192 10.02 14.11 2.15
N LEU A 193 9.41 12.92 2.03
CA LEU A 193 9.60 12.05 0.87
C LEU A 193 9.19 12.74 -0.45
N ALA A 194 8.12 13.52 -0.46
CA ALA A 194 7.72 14.29 -1.64
C ALA A 194 8.80 15.31 -2.06
N ASN A 195 9.45 15.97 -1.09
CA ASN A 195 10.55 16.90 -1.38
C ASN A 195 11.79 16.16 -1.89
N GLU A 196 12.18 15.04 -1.27
CA GLU A 196 13.31 14.22 -1.74
C GLU A 196 13.08 13.71 -3.16
N ILE A 197 11.86 13.22 -3.46
CA ILE A 197 11.48 12.82 -4.82
C ILE A 197 11.58 14.01 -5.78
N ALA A 198 11.10 15.19 -5.39
CA ALA A 198 11.17 16.39 -6.23
C ALA A 198 12.62 16.81 -6.54
N GLU A 199 13.53 16.71 -5.56
CA GLU A 199 14.96 16.96 -5.77
C GLU A 199 15.56 16.00 -6.80
N ILE A 200 15.27 14.70 -6.69
CA ILE A 200 15.74 13.69 -7.66
C ILE A 200 15.17 13.97 -9.06
N ILE A 201 13.89 14.35 -9.17
CA ILE A 201 13.29 14.73 -10.45
C ILE A 201 14.03 15.94 -11.06
N LEU A 202 14.32 16.97 -10.26
CA LEU A 202 15.03 18.16 -10.74
C LEU A 202 16.45 17.82 -11.20
N LEU A 203 17.16 16.95 -10.49
CA LEU A 203 18.49 16.47 -10.89
C LEU A 203 18.41 15.65 -12.17
N TRP A 204 17.41 14.78 -12.31
CA TRP A 204 17.18 14.00 -13.52
C TRP A 204 16.95 14.88 -14.74
N ILE A 205 16.13 15.93 -14.63
CA ILE A 205 15.89 16.90 -15.71
C ILE A 205 17.16 17.69 -16.03
N LYS A 206 17.84 18.25 -15.02
CA LYS A 206 19.02 19.11 -15.22
C LYS A 206 20.18 18.39 -15.89
N ASN A 207 20.32 17.09 -15.63
CA ASN A 207 21.41 16.28 -16.15
C ASN A 207 21.04 15.59 -17.48
N ASP A 208 19.86 15.84 -18.04
CA ASP A 208 19.32 15.13 -19.21
C ASP A 208 19.46 13.61 -19.08
N ASN A 209 19.14 13.11 -17.89
CA ASN A 209 19.27 11.68 -17.60
C ASN A 209 18.26 10.89 -18.45
N PRO A 210 18.64 9.68 -18.90
CA PRO A 210 17.77 8.89 -19.76
C PRO A 210 16.56 8.34 -19.00
N THR A 211 15.67 7.68 -19.73
CA THR A 211 14.51 6.98 -19.18
C THR A 211 14.87 6.05 -18.01
N GLY A 212 14.13 6.16 -16.90
CA GLY A 212 14.37 5.39 -15.69
C GLY A 212 13.20 5.46 -14.70
N GLU A 213 13.42 4.95 -13.50
CA GLU A 213 12.42 4.95 -12.44
C GLU A 213 13.02 5.39 -11.11
N ILE A 214 12.21 6.05 -10.28
CA ILE A 214 12.56 6.30 -8.88
C ILE A 214 12.19 5.05 -8.06
N ALA A 215 13.12 4.63 -7.21
CA ALA A 215 12.89 3.66 -6.15
C ALA A 215 13.06 4.34 -4.80
N VAL A 216 12.08 4.18 -3.91
CA VAL A 216 12.17 4.70 -2.54
C VAL A 216 12.63 3.56 -1.64
N LYS A 217 13.83 3.69 -1.08
CA LYS A 217 14.45 2.73 -0.15
C LYS A 217 14.41 3.28 1.27
N LYS A 218 14.64 2.42 2.25
CA LYS A 218 14.76 2.86 3.66
C LYS A 218 15.88 3.88 3.86
N GLU A 219 16.94 3.77 3.05
CA GLU A 219 18.13 4.62 3.12
C GLU A 219 18.02 5.91 2.29
N GLY A 220 16.98 6.04 1.46
CA GLY A 220 16.75 7.24 0.65
C GLY A 220 16.08 6.98 -0.70
N VAL A 221 15.96 8.05 -1.50
CA VAL A 221 15.34 8.02 -2.82
C VAL A 221 16.41 7.84 -3.89
N LEU A 222 16.27 6.79 -4.70
CA LEU A 222 17.24 6.42 -5.74
C LEU A 222 16.64 6.57 -7.13
N TYR A 223 17.39 7.13 -8.07
CA TYR A 223 17.10 7.03 -9.49
C TYR A 223 17.74 5.75 -10.06
N LEU A 224 16.91 4.91 -10.68
CA LEU A 224 17.33 3.65 -11.31
C LEU A 224 17.20 3.76 -12.83
N ASN A 225 18.31 3.58 -13.52
CA ASN A 225 18.35 3.49 -14.97
C ASN A 225 18.45 2.03 -15.41
N LYS A 226 17.50 1.55 -16.23
CA LYS A 226 17.52 0.17 -16.74
C LYS A 226 18.69 -0.14 -17.69
N LYS A 227 19.43 0.86 -18.18
CA LYS A 227 20.67 0.66 -18.97
C LYS A 227 21.95 0.60 -18.12
N TYR A 228 21.90 1.06 -16.86
CA TYR A 228 23.07 1.12 -15.98
C TYR A 228 22.62 0.84 -14.55
N GLU A 229 22.83 -0.38 -14.07
CA GLU A 229 22.80 -0.67 -12.64
C GLU A 229 23.92 0.15 -11.96
N GLY A 230 23.56 1.03 -11.02
CA GLY A 230 24.53 1.55 -10.03
C GLY A 230 25.00 2.99 -10.15
N MET A 231 24.14 3.96 -10.47
CA MET A 231 24.39 5.34 -10.00
C MET A 231 23.60 5.59 -8.72
N ILE A 232 24.31 5.52 -7.58
CA ILE A 232 23.93 6.21 -6.35
C ILE A 232 24.29 7.68 -6.61
N VAL A 233 23.31 8.58 -6.55
CA VAL A 233 23.55 10.03 -6.49
C VAL A 233 23.57 10.42 -5.03
#